data_AF-A0A0C2CPC6-F1
#
_entry.id   AF-A0A0C2CPC6-F1
#
_cell.length_a   1.000
_cell.length_b   1.000
_cell.length_c   1.000
_cell.angle_alpha   90.00
_cell.angle_beta   90.00
_cell.angle_gamma   90.00
#
_symmetry.space_group_name_H-M   'P 1'
#
loop_
_entity.id
_entity.type
_entity.pdbx_description
1 polymer ?
#
loop_
_entity_poly.entity_id
_entity_poly.type
_entity_poly.pdbx_seq_one_letter_code
_entity_poly.pdbx_strand_id
1 'polypeptide(L)'
;MIPAAAVKLNKRKADIAINWMGGLHHAKKSEASGFCYTNDIVLGILELLKYHKRVLYVDIDVHHGDGVEEAFYTTDRVMTVSFHKYGDFFPGTGDLKDIGAGKGRLYSLNVPLKDGITDDAYQSIFKPVMTKVMERFQPCAVVLQCGADSLNGDRLGPFNLTLRGHGECVKFFRAQNIPLMMVGGGGYTPRNVARCWTYETTLAVDREVPDELPYNDYFEYFGPNYRLHIDPSSATNENTPESLRRIQEAVIQNLEKLAFAPSVQMQPVPEDALKVLNDTSLGQDMADPDVRLHRSIMDGVTQDAGEFYDGENEGDDRRNESNAKRLADSSGHDQVEAKKAKTEEFSQYATMLPFNP
;
A
#
# COMPACT_ATOMS: atom_id res chain seq x y z
N MET A 1 7.83 2.94 7.78
CA MET A 1 7.96 1.46 7.74
C MET A 1 8.47 0.92 6.40
N ILE A 2 7.98 1.33 5.22
CA ILE A 2 8.47 0.78 3.92
C ILE A 2 9.94 1.04 3.57
N PRO A 3 10.53 2.21 3.91
CA PRO A 3 11.96 2.39 3.76
C PRO A 3 12.77 1.29 4.48
N ALA A 4 12.27 0.73 5.59
CA ALA A 4 12.95 -0.36 6.28
C ALA A 4 12.93 -1.69 5.49
N ALA A 5 11.82 -2.02 4.83
CA ALA A 5 11.71 -3.21 3.97
C ALA A 5 12.69 -3.11 2.78
N ALA A 6 12.68 -1.98 2.07
CA ALA A 6 13.62 -1.73 0.98
C ALA A 6 15.09 -1.74 1.44
N VAL A 7 15.41 -1.14 2.59
CA VAL A 7 16.75 -1.21 3.19
C VAL A 7 17.18 -2.65 3.50
N LYS A 8 16.28 -3.50 4.01
CA LYS A 8 16.59 -4.93 4.28
C LYS A 8 16.91 -5.68 2.99
N LEU A 9 16.17 -5.43 1.90
CA LEU A 9 16.44 -6.01 0.58
C LEU A 9 17.77 -5.50 0.00
N ASN A 10 18.02 -4.19 0.03
CA ASN A 10 19.28 -3.58 -0.42
C ASN A 10 20.51 -4.14 0.32
N LYS A 11 20.39 -4.30 1.65
CA LYS A 11 21.44 -4.87 2.51
C LYS A 11 21.51 -6.41 2.44
N ARG A 12 20.70 -7.06 1.58
CA ARG A 12 20.61 -8.52 1.41
C ARG A 12 20.39 -9.26 2.74
N LYS A 13 19.61 -8.67 3.64
CA LYS A 13 19.22 -9.26 4.92
C LYS A 13 17.91 -10.06 4.82
N ALA A 14 17.23 -9.99 3.69
CA ALA A 14 16.04 -10.76 3.35
C ALA A 14 15.94 -10.89 1.83
N ASP A 15 15.34 -11.99 1.36
CA ASP A 15 15.00 -12.18 -0.07
C ASP A 15 13.62 -11.61 -0.39
N ILE A 16 12.68 -11.71 0.56
CA ILE A 16 11.33 -11.17 0.49
C ILE A 16 11.09 -10.29 1.72
N ALA A 17 10.53 -9.10 1.53
CA ALA A 17 10.12 -8.20 2.61
C ALA A 17 8.66 -7.78 2.43
N ILE A 18 7.86 -7.89 3.49
CA ILE A 18 6.40 -7.67 3.44
C ILE A 18 6.03 -6.47 4.33
N ASN A 19 5.20 -5.58 3.81
CA ASN A 19 4.54 -4.54 4.62
C ASN A 19 3.08 -4.32 4.17
N TRP A 20 2.15 -5.03 4.82
CA TRP A 20 0.72 -4.92 4.53
C TRP A 20 0.10 -3.57 4.88
N MET A 21 0.73 -2.78 5.77
CA MET A 21 0.27 -1.43 6.11
C MET A 21 0.59 -0.37 5.05
N GLY A 22 1.31 -0.74 3.99
CA GLY A 22 1.64 0.16 2.88
C GLY A 22 0.88 -0.19 1.60
N GLY A 23 1.38 0.25 0.46
CA GLY A 23 0.72 0.03 -0.82
C GLY A 23 -0.19 1.19 -1.22
N LEU A 24 -0.02 2.38 -0.65
CA LEU A 24 -0.88 3.54 -0.86
C LEU A 24 -0.51 4.25 -2.19
N HIS A 25 -0.88 3.61 -3.30
CA HIS A 25 -0.41 3.94 -4.64
C HIS A 25 -0.97 5.23 -5.26
N HIS A 26 -2.05 5.81 -4.72
CA HIS A 26 -2.71 7.00 -5.29
C HIS A 26 -2.11 8.32 -4.83
N ALA A 27 -1.31 8.32 -3.76
CA ALA A 27 -0.73 9.55 -3.23
C ALA A 27 0.19 10.20 -4.28
N LYS A 28 0.03 11.51 -4.46
CA LYS A 28 0.80 12.30 -5.43
C LYS A 28 1.96 13.00 -4.76
N LYS A 29 2.78 13.70 -5.55
CA LYS A 29 3.92 14.48 -5.01
C LYS A 29 3.49 15.59 -4.06
N SER A 30 2.35 16.23 -4.33
CA SER A 30 1.91 17.43 -3.62
C SER A 30 0.43 17.42 -3.21
N GLU A 31 -0.25 16.28 -3.31
CA GLU A 31 -1.65 16.13 -2.91
C GLU A 31 -1.98 14.69 -2.51
N ALA A 32 -2.98 14.55 -1.65
CA ALA A 32 -3.57 13.27 -1.29
C ALA A 32 -4.66 12.89 -2.32
N SER A 33 -4.82 11.61 -2.59
CA SER A 33 -5.83 11.08 -3.52
C SER A 33 -6.18 9.65 -3.16
N GLY A 34 -7.42 9.20 -3.39
CA GLY A 34 -7.83 7.79 -3.23
C GLY A 34 -7.47 7.19 -1.86
N PHE A 35 -7.75 7.91 -0.77
CA PHE A 35 -7.38 7.54 0.62
C PHE A 35 -5.87 7.46 0.91
N CYS A 36 -5.02 7.86 -0.04
CA CYS A 36 -3.57 7.82 0.05
C CYS A 36 -2.98 9.22 0.30
N TYR A 37 -2.20 9.38 1.37
CA TYR A 37 -1.60 10.65 1.77
C TYR A 37 -0.09 10.73 1.52
N THR A 38 0.61 9.60 1.60
CA THR A 38 2.05 9.50 1.35
C THR A 38 2.28 8.26 0.51
N ASN A 39 2.99 8.43 -0.61
CA ASN A 39 3.26 7.31 -1.51
C ASN A 39 4.48 6.53 -0.99
N ASP A 40 4.23 5.61 -0.06
CA ASP A 40 5.25 4.76 0.54
C ASP A 40 5.97 3.87 -0.48
N ILE A 41 5.27 3.47 -1.56
CA ILE A 41 5.81 2.68 -2.66
C ILE A 41 6.90 3.45 -3.40
N VAL A 42 6.62 4.71 -3.78
CA VAL A 42 7.60 5.58 -4.44
C VAL A 42 8.85 5.74 -3.59
N LEU A 43 8.71 5.97 -2.28
CA LEU A 43 9.83 6.08 -1.36
C LEU A 43 10.63 4.76 -1.26
N GLY A 44 9.94 3.62 -1.21
CA GLY A 44 10.57 2.30 -1.23
C GLY A 44 11.34 2.02 -2.53
N ILE A 45 10.78 2.38 -3.69
CA ILE A 45 11.45 2.23 -4.99
C ILE A 45 12.68 3.14 -5.07
N LEU A 46 12.61 4.39 -4.61
CA LEU A 46 13.76 5.29 -4.55
C LEU A 46 14.91 4.71 -3.71
N GLU A 47 14.59 4.08 -2.57
CA GLU A 47 15.57 3.37 -1.75
C GLU A 47 16.16 2.18 -2.53
N LEU A 48 15.36 1.34 -3.18
CA LEU A 48 15.86 0.23 -4.01
C LEU A 48 16.76 0.72 -5.16
N LEU A 49 16.44 1.85 -5.78
CA LEU A 49 17.23 2.44 -6.86
C LEU A 49 18.64 2.89 -6.44
N LYS A 50 18.97 2.92 -5.14
CA LYS A 50 20.36 3.12 -4.69
C LYS A 50 21.26 1.94 -5.07
N TYR A 51 20.73 0.72 -5.11
CA TYR A 51 21.49 -0.51 -5.36
C TYR A 51 21.07 -1.26 -6.64
N HIS A 52 19.82 -1.08 -7.07
CA HIS A 52 19.24 -1.80 -8.19
C HIS A 52 19.15 -0.89 -9.44
N LYS A 53 19.73 -1.34 -10.56
CA LYS A 53 19.70 -0.57 -11.82
C LYS A 53 18.29 -0.40 -12.36
N ARG A 54 17.49 -1.46 -12.23
CA ARG A 54 16.10 -1.57 -12.70
C ARG A 54 15.22 -2.16 -11.61
N VAL A 55 14.14 -1.46 -11.28
CA VAL A 55 13.12 -1.91 -10.32
C VAL A 55 11.81 -2.08 -11.08
N LEU A 56 11.20 -3.26 -10.97
CA LEU A 56 9.87 -3.51 -11.55
C LEU A 56 8.82 -3.24 -10.47
N TYR A 57 7.85 -2.40 -10.77
CA TYR A 57 6.65 -2.21 -9.97
C TYR A 57 5.48 -2.92 -10.65
N VAL A 58 4.76 -3.74 -9.90
CA VAL A 58 3.60 -4.50 -10.36
C VAL A 58 2.45 -4.25 -9.42
N ASP A 59 1.30 -3.91 -9.98
CA ASP A 59 0.12 -3.48 -9.25
C ASP A 59 -1.08 -4.36 -9.64
N ILE A 60 -1.62 -5.09 -8.66
CA ILE A 60 -2.78 -5.97 -8.81
C ILE A 60 -4.00 -5.47 -8.00
N ASP A 61 -3.96 -4.22 -7.53
CA ASP A 61 -5.14 -3.49 -7.06
C ASP A 61 -6.17 -3.35 -8.19
N VAL A 62 -7.45 -3.23 -7.84
CA VAL A 62 -8.48 -3.01 -8.85
C VAL A 62 -8.40 -1.61 -9.48
N HIS A 63 -7.79 -0.65 -8.78
CA HIS A 63 -7.57 0.71 -9.26
C HIS A 63 -6.22 0.85 -9.94
N HIS A 64 -6.13 1.75 -10.92
CA HIS A 64 -4.85 2.06 -11.56
C HIS A 64 -3.87 2.69 -10.56
N GLY A 65 -2.63 2.16 -10.49
CA GLY A 65 -1.52 2.64 -9.66
C GLY A 65 -0.91 3.97 -10.11
N ASP A 66 -1.77 4.98 -10.27
CA ASP A 66 -1.51 6.24 -10.95
C ASP A 66 -0.44 7.10 -10.28
N GLY A 67 -0.37 7.14 -8.95
CA GLY A 67 0.65 7.91 -8.23
C GLY A 67 2.07 7.35 -8.40
N VAL A 68 2.20 6.02 -8.47
CA VAL A 68 3.49 5.36 -8.73
C VAL A 68 3.88 5.52 -10.20
N GLU A 69 2.93 5.33 -11.12
CA GLU A 69 3.13 5.57 -12.55
C GLU A 69 3.61 7.00 -12.82
N GLU A 70 2.91 8.01 -12.28
CA GLU A 70 3.26 9.42 -12.46
C GLU A 70 4.66 9.74 -11.93
N ALA A 71 5.03 9.21 -10.76
CA ALA A 71 6.34 9.46 -10.15
C ALA A 71 7.51 8.96 -11.01
N PHE A 72 7.30 7.91 -11.81
CA PHE A 72 8.32 7.28 -12.64
C PHE A 72 8.08 7.40 -14.15
N TYR A 73 7.08 8.18 -14.57
CA TYR A 73 6.59 8.26 -15.95
C TYR A 73 7.64 8.64 -17.00
N THR A 74 8.76 9.23 -16.56
CA THR A 74 9.83 9.74 -17.43
C THR A 74 11.18 9.03 -17.27
N THR A 75 11.25 7.92 -16.53
CA THR A 75 12.48 7.13 -16.34
C THR A 75 12.38 5.72 -16.92
N ASP A 76 13.50 5.20 -17.40
CA ASP A 76 13.71 3.82 -17.85
C ASP A 76 14.25 2.90 -16.72
N ARG A 77 14.49 3.45 -15.52
CA ARG A 77 14.96 2.68 -14.35
C ARG A 77 13.85 1.96 -13.61
N VAL A 78 12.61 2.40 -13.79
CA VAL A 78 11.44 1.79 -13.16
C VAL A 78 10.46 1.48 -14.26
N MET A 79 9.98 0.23 -14.29
CA MET A 79 8.85 -0.15 -15.13
C MET A 79 7.64 -0.30 -14.23
N THR A 80 6.54 0.38 -14.55
CA THR A 80 5.25 0.24 -13.86
C THR A 80 4.34 -0.64 -14.68
N VAL A 81 3.75 -1.66 -14.07
CA VAL A 81 2.79 -2.56 -14.71
C VAL A 81 1.55 -2.65 -13.85
N SER A 82 0.39 -2.22 -14.35
CA SER A 82 -0.86 -2.21 -13.59
C SER A 82 -1.98 -2.96 -14.32
N PHE A 83 -2.70 -3.79 -13.57
CA PHE A 83 -3.85 -4.58 -14.03
C PHE A 83 -5.10 -4.13 -13.27
N HIS A 84 -5.92 -3.29 -13.88
CA HIS A 84 -6.96 -2.55 -13.17
C HIS A 84 -8.25 -2.47 -13.99
N LYS A 85 -9.36 -2.16 -13.32
CA LYS A 85 -10.60 -1.79 -13.99
C LYS A 85 -10.44 -0.44 -14.67
N TYR A 86 -10.90 -0.33 -15.91
CA TYR A 86 -10.83 0.92 -16.68
C TYR A 86 -12.16 1.26 -17.37
N GLY A 87 -12.41 2.56 -17.59
CA GLY A 87 -13.66 3.12 -18.07
C GLY A 87 -14.21 4.16 -17.09
N ASP A 88 -15.50 4.07 -16.76
CA ASP A 88 -16.11 4.90 -15.71
C ASP A 88 -15.73 4.36 -14.32
N PHE A 89 -14.46 4.53 -13.94
CA PHE A 89 -13.91 4.03 -12.69
C PHE A 89 -12.74 4.90 -12.21
N PHE A 90 -12.58 5.03 -10.89
CA PHE A 90 -11.46 5.75 -10.30
C PHE A 90 -10.13 5.03 -10.59
N PRO A 91 -9.02 5.74 -10.86
CA PRO A 91 -8.82 7.19 -10.91
C PRO A 91 -9.10 7.85 -12.28
N GLY A 92 -9.51 7.08 -13.29
CA GLY A 92 -9.76 7.57 -14.65
C GLY A 92 -8.52 7.66 -15.56
N THR A 93 -7.37 7.15 -15.11
CA THR A 93 -6.13 7.00 -15.88
C THR A 93 -5.81 5.51 -16.08
N GLY A 94 -4.74 5.20 -16.84
CA GLY A 94 -4.33 3.81 -17.09
C GLY A 94 -4.90 3.25 -18.40
N ASP A 95 -5.11 4.10 -19.41
CA ASP A 95 -5.48 3.63 -20.73
C ASP A 95 -4.37 2.73 -21.30
N LEU A 96 -4.72 1.82 -22.21
CA LEU A 96 -3.75 1.03 -22.97
C LEU A 96 -2.72 1.91 -23.71
N LYS A 97 -3.07 3.16 -24.02
CA LYS A 97 -2.21 4.15 -24.69
C LYS A 97 -1.29 4.92 -23.74
N ASP A 98 -1.52 4.84 -22.43
CA ASP A 98 -0.68 5.48 -21.42
C ASP A 98 0.59 4.64 -21.26
N ILE A 99 1.64 5.03 -21.99
CA ILE A 99 2.87 4.24 -22.15
C ILE A 99 4.11 4.97 -21.66
N GLY A 100 3.98 6.01 -20.83
CA GLY A 100 5.12 6.80 -20.37
C GLY A 100 5.58 7.86 -21.37
N ALA A 101 6.51 8.71 -20.94
CA ALA A 101 7.03 9.85 -21.72
C ALA A 101 8.55 9.98 -21.65
N GLY A 102 9.15 10.67 -22.62
CA GLY A 102 10.60 10.88 -22.64
C GLY A 102 11.39 9.57 -22.60
N LYS A 103 12.30 9.43 -21.64
CA LYS A 103 13.07 8.18 -21.44
C LYS A 103 12.22 7.03 -20.89
N GLY A 104 11.13 7.34 -20.16
CA GLY A 104 10.20 6.35 -19.62
C GLY A 104 9.14 5.87 -20.62
N ARG A 105 9.19 6.33 -21.87
CA ARG A 105 8.30 5.81 -22.92
C ARG A 105 8.54 4.30 -23.11
N LEU A 106 7.47 3.52 -23.12
CA LEU A 106 7.39 2.05 -23.09
C LEU A 106 7.73 1.39 -21.74
N TYR A 107 7.93 2.17 -20.67
CA TYR A 107 8.18 1.66 -19.30
C TYR A 107 6.96 1.80 -18.37
N SER A 108 5.85 2.36 -18.86
CA SER A 108 4.55 2.27 -18.20
C SER A 108 3.67 1.33 -19.04
N LEU A 109 3.18 0.25 -18.43
CA LEU A 109 2.37 -0.77 -19.08
C LEU A 109 1.04 -0.90 -18.34
N ASN A 110 -0.03 -0.56 -19.04
CA ASN A 110 -1.38 -0.59 -18.49
C ASN A 110 -2.20 -1.70 -19.14
N VAL A 111 -2.87 -2.49 -18.30
CA VAL A 111 -3.76 -3.58 -18.69
C VAL A 111 -5.17 -3.21 -18.23
N PRO A 112 -5.93 -2.43 -19.04
CA PRO A 112 -7.29 -2.02 -18.70
C PRO A 112 -8.27 -3.20 -18.84
N LEU A 113 -8.98 -3.51 -17.77
CA LEU A 113 -9.91 -4.63 -17.66
C LEU A 113 -11.33 -4.15 -17.38
N LYS A 114 -12.30 -5.06 -17.57
CA LYS A 114 -13.72 -4.87 -17.27
C LYS A 114 -14.14 -5.69 -16.05
N ASP A 115 -15.39 -5.51 -15.67
CA ASP A 115 -16.01 -6.13 -14.50
C ASP A 115 -16.00 -7.66 -14.57
N GLY A 116 -16.00 -8.28 -13.39
CA GLY A 116 -16.20 -9.70 -13.22
C GLY A 116 -15.08 -10.60 -13.73
N ILE A 117 -13.86 -10.08 -13.95
CA ILE A 117 -12.73 -10.93 -14.37
C ILE A 117 -12.51 -12.05 -13.34
N THR A 118 -12.42 -13.28 -13.85
CA THR A 118 -12.23 -14.49 -13.05
C THR A 118 -10.77 -14.90 -12.99
N ASP A 119 -10.42 -15.81 -12.08
CA ASP A 119 -9.06 -16.35 -11.91
C ASP A 119 -8.44 -16.79 -13.24
N ASP A 120 -9.11 -17.68 -13.99
CA ASP A 120 -8.58 -18.22 -15.26
C ASP A 120 -8.35 -17.10 -16.30
N ALA A 121 -9.30 -16.16 -16.40
CA ALA A 121 -9.20 -15.05 -17.34
C ALA A 121 -8.05 -14.10 -16.96
N TYR A 122 -7.91 -13.77 -15.68
CA TYR A 122 -6.84 -12.92 -15.18
C TYR A 122 -5.48 -13.57 -15.40
N GLN A 123 -5.35 -14.87 -15.09
CA GLN A 123 -4.10 -15.61 -15.29
C GLN A 123 -3.75 -15.78 -16.78
N SER A 124 -4.75 -15.84 -17.68
CA SER A 124 -4.53 -15.92 -19.13
C SER A 124 -3.80 -14.71 -19.70
N ILE A 125 -3.89 -13.54 -19.04
CA ILE A 125 -3.20 -12.31 -19.47
C ILE A 125 -2.01 -11.96 -18.57
N PHE A 126 -2.14 -12.13 -17.25
CA PHE A 126 -1.09 -11.81 -16.29
C PHE A 126 0.21 -12.60 -16.56
N LYS A 127 0.13 -13.94 -16.64
CA LYS A 127 1.33 -14.77 -16.80
C LYS A 127 2.07 -14.47 -18.11
N PRO A 128 1.42 -14.38 -19.29
CA PRO A 128 2.10 -14.02 -20.53
C PRO A 128 2.73 -12.61 -20.52
N VAL A 129 1.99 -11.60 -20.05
CA VAL A 129 2.50 -10.22 -19.96
C VAL A 129 3.70 -10.17 -19.03
N MET A 130 3.58 -10.70 -17.81
CA MET A 130 4.67 -10.65 -16.84
C MET A 130 5.87 -11.49 -17.25
N THR A 131 5.68 -12.63 -17.92
CA THR A 131 6.79 -13.40 -18.50
C THR A 131 7.56 -12.54 -19.50
N LYS A 132 6.86 -11.80 -20.37
CA LYS A 132 7.50 -10.93 -21.36
C LYS A 132 8.18 -9.72 -20.72
N VAL A 133 7.58 -9.15 -19.67
CA VAL A 133 8.19 -8.08 -18.86
C VAL A 133 9.51 -8.56 -18.26
N MET A 134 9.54 -9.72 -17.62
CA MET A 134 10.76 -10.28 -17.02
C MET A 134 11.84 -10.52 -18.09
N GLU A 135 11.46 -11.04 -19.27
CA GLU A 135 12.38 -11.25 -20.41
C GLU A 135 13.01 -9.95 -20.93
N ARG A 136 12.19 -8.91 -21.12
CA ARG A 136 12.61 -7.65 -21.77
C ARG A 136 13.24 -6.65 -20.81
N PHE A 137 12.62 -6.43 -19.66
CA PHE A 137 13.06 -5.43 -18.69
C PHE A 137 14.16 -5.96 -17.77
N GLN A 138 14.19 -7.27 -17.48
CA GLN A 138 15.19 -7.90 -16.59
C GLN A 138 15.41 -7.11 -15.29
N PRO A 139 14.39 -6.96 -14.44
CA PRO A 139 14.50 -6.21 -13.20
C PRO A 139 15.53 -6.84 -12.24
N CYS A 140 16.11 -6.02 -11.37
CA CYS A 140 17.00 -6.47 -10.30
C CYS A 140 16.32 -6.51 -8.93
N ALA A 141 15.12 -5.94 -8.82
CA ALA A 141 14.23 -5.99 -7.66
C ALA A 141 12.78 -5.82 -8.16
N VAL A 142 11.82 -6.40 -7.45
CA VAL A 142 10.39 -6.29 -7.74
C VAL A 142 9.68 -5.71 -6.53
N VAL A 143 8.75 -4.78 -6.77
CA VAL A 143 7.77 -4.31 -5.80
C VAL A 143 6.40 -4.74 -6.30
N LEU A 144 5.74 -5.61 -5.53
CA LEU A 144 4.39 -6.11 -5.81
C LEU A 144 3.41 -5.46 -4.82
N GLN A 145 2.52 -4.61 -5.33
CA GLN A 145 1.38 -4.09 -4.60
C GLN A 145 0.27 -5.12 -4.69
N CYS A 146 -0.20 -5.62 -3.53
CA CYS A 146 -1.19 -6.69 -3.40
C CYS A 146 -2.54 -6.14 -2.94
N GLY A 147 -3.06 -5.12 -3.62
CA GLY A 147 -4.41 -4.59 -3.39
C GLY A 147 -5.44 -5.71 -3.43
N ALA A 148 -6.19 -5.85 -2.34
CA ALA A 148 -7.14 -6.94 -2.11
C ALA A 148 -8.58 -6.55 -2.51
N ASP A 149 -8.79 -5.35 -3.03
CA ASP A 149 -10.07 -4.91 -3.60
C ASP A 149 -10.32 -5.47 -5.00
N SER A 150 -9.35 -6.12 -5.62
CA SER A 150 -9.54 -6.93 -6.83
C SER A 150 -10.18 -8.30 -6.56
N LEU A 151 -10.42 -8.65 -5.28
CA LEU A 151 -11.11 -9.88 -4.89
C LEU A 151 -12.63 -9.80 -5.11
N ASN A 152 -13.23 -10.97 -5.32
CA ASN A 152 -14.68 -11.10 -5.35
C ASN A 152 -15.31 -10.72 -4.00
N GLY A 153 -16.49 -10.10 -4.08
CA GLY A 153 -17.23 -9.65 -2.90
C GLY A 153 -16.57 -8.49 -2.15
N ASP A 154 -15.62 -7.78 -2.77
CA ASP A 154 -15.18 -6.48 -2.30
C ASP A 154 -16.34 -5.46 -2.33
N ARG A 155 -16.28 -4.42 -1.50
CA ARG A 155 -17.33 -3.40 -1.42
C ARG A 155 -17.25 -2.36 -2.54
N LEU A 156 -16.07 -2.13 -3.10
CA LEU A 156 -15.81 -1.11 -4.12
C LEU A 156 -15.35 -1.74 -5.45
N GLY A 157 -14.55 -2.80 -5.39
CA GLY A 157 -14.01 -3.47 -6.57
C GLY A 157 -15.00 -4.46 -7.21
N PRO A 158 -15.23 -4.40 -8.53
CA PRO A 158 -16.18 -5.27 -9.23
C PRO A 158 -15.52 -6.49 -9.90
N PHE A 159 -14.31 -6.87 -9.50
CA PHE A 159 -13.65 -8.08 -10.00
C PHE A 159 -14.20 -9.33 -9.33
N ASN A 160 -13.86 -10.51 -9.89
CA ASN A 160 -14.32 -11.80 -9.40
C ASN A 160 -13.16 -12.76 -9.10
N LEU A 161 -12.05 -12.22 -8.57
CA LEU A 161 -10.90 -13.04 -8.21
C LEU A 161 -11.13 -13.77 -6.88
N THR A 162 -10.62 -14.99 -6.78
CA THR A 162 -10.49 -15.67 -5.49
C THR A 162 -9.10 -15.41 -4.89
N LEU A 163 -8.92 -15.79 -3.63
CA LEU A 163 -7.61 -15.82 -2.99
C LEU A 163 -6.58 -16.62 -3.79
N ARG A 164 -7.01 -17.73 -4.42
CA ARG A 164 -6.11 -18.58 -5.19
C ARG A 164 -5.65 -17.86 -6.45
N GLY A 165 -6.57 -17.27 -7.21
CA GLY A 165 -6.26 -16.50 -8.40
C GLY A 165 -5.38 -15.29 -8.12
N HIS A 166 -5.65 -14.55 -7.05
CA HIS A 166 -4.82 -13.41 -6.61
C HIS A 166 -3.41 -13.87 -6.18
N GLY A 167 -3.33 -14.91 -5.35
CA GLY A 167 -2.05 -15.48 -4.89
C GLY A 167 -1.19 -16.13 -5.99
N GLU A 168 -1.75 -16.51 -7.15
CA GLU A 168 -0.94 -16.96 -8.29
C GLU A 168 0.02 -15.87 -8.79
N CYS A 169 -0.32 -14.59 -8.60
CA CYS A 169 0.56 -13.46 -8.90
C CYS A 169 1.79 -13.46 -7.99
N VAL A 170 1.60 -13.69 -6.69
CA VAL A 170 2.69 -13.82 -5.71
C VAL A 170 3.57 -15.03 -6.04
N LYS A 171 2.97 -16.19 -6.33
CA LYS A 171 3.73 -17.39 -6.71
C LYS A 171 4.60 -17.17 -7.94
N PHE A 172 4.08 -16.44 -8.94
CA PHE A 172 4.84 -16.10 -10.14
C PHE A 172 6.14 -15.36 -9.81
N PHE A 173 6.08 -14.35 -8.94
CA PHE A 173 7.25 -13.55 -8.58
C PHE A 173 8.18 -14.26 -7.59
N ARG A 174 7.63 -15.02 -6.64
CA ARG A 174 8.44 -15.85 -5.74
C ARG A 174 9.36 -16.78 -6.52
N ALA A 175 8.86 -17.38 -7.61
CA ALA A 175 9.64 -18.31 -8.44
C ALA A 175 10.82 -17.66 -9.19
N GLN A 176 10.88 -16.32 -9.29
CA GLN A 176 11.94 -15.62 -10.03
C GLN A 176 13.25 -15.51 -9.25
N ASN A 177 13.24 -15.71 -7.92
CA ASN A 177 14.42 -15.57 -7.04
C ASN A 177 15.13 -14.21 -7.17
N ILE A 178 14.35 -13.13 -7.28
CA ILE A 178 14.81 -11.73 -7.30
C ILE A 178 14.26 -11.04 -6.04
N PRO A 179 15.00 -10.10 -5.42
CA PRO A 179 14.51 -9.35 -4.25
C PRO A 179 13.08 -8.84 -4.46
N LEU A 180 12.17 -9.26 -3.59
CA LEU A 180 10.74 -9.01 -3.71
C LEU A 180 10.23 -8.23 -2.50
N MET A 181 9.72 -7.03 -2.73
CA MET A 181 8.98 -6.27 -1.73
C MET A 181 7.49 -6.45 -1.98
N MET A 182 6.75 -6.96 -1.01
CA MET A 182 5.29 -7.08 -1.07
C MET A 182 4.67 -6.01 -0.18
N VAL A 183 3.68 -5.29 -0.69
CA VAL A 183 2.94 -4.28 0.07
C VAL A 183 1.45 -4.54 -0.05
N GLY A 184 0.66 -3.95 0.86
CA GLY A 184 -0.80 -4.03 0.82
C GLY A 184 -1.41 -3.20 -0.31
N GLY A 185 -2.51 -2.50 0.00
CA GLY A 185 -3.25 -1.72 -0.98
C GLY A 185 -4.70 -1.51 -0.56
N GLY A 186 -5.59 -1.32 -1.53
CA GLY A 186 -7.03 -1.31 -1.30
C GLY A 186 -7.57 -2.66 -0.79
N GLY A 187 -8.82 -2.64 -0.33
CA GLY A 187 -9.48 -3.82 0.24
C GLY A 187 -10.55 -3.43 1.25
N TYR A 188 -11.82 -3.55 0.85
CA TYR A 188 -12.95 -2.94 1.54
C TYR A 188 -13.95 -3.96 2.10
N THR A 189 -13.69 -5.26 1.89
CA THR A 189 -14.27 -6.36 2.68
C THR A 189 -13.19 -6.92 3.64
N PRO A 190 -13.04 -6.38 4.88
CA PRO A 190 -11.87 -6.62 5.73
C PRO A 190 -11.58 -8.09 6.04
N ARG A 191 -12.63 -8.92 6.20
CA ARG A 191 -12.48 -10.37 6.38
C ARG A 191 -11.77 -11.05 5.21
N ASN A 192 -11.98 -10.57 3.98
CA ASN A 192 -11.35 -11.13 2.78
C ASN A 192 -9.92 -10.57 2.63
N VAL A 193 -9.69 -9.31 3.02
CA VAL A 193 -8.34 -8.73 3.10
C VAL A 193 -7.46 -9.53 4.05
N ALA A 194 -7.94 -9.81 5.26
CA ALA A 194 -7.22 -10.60 6.25
C ALA A 194 -6.90 -12.00 5.71
N ARG A 195 -7.87 -12.67 5.07
CA ARG A 195 -7.65 -13.96 4.41
C ARG A 195 -6.58 -13.86 3.31
N CYS A 196 -6.67 -12.86 2.44
CA CYS A 196 -5.79 -12.68 1.29
C CYS A 196 -4.33 -12.50 1.70
N TRP A 197 -4.05 -11.50 2.51
CA TRP A 197 -2.69 -11.20 2.94
C TRP A 197 -2.12 -12.30 3.85
N THR A 198 -2.97 -13.01 4.62
CA THR A 198 -2.55 -14.23 5.32
C THR A 198 -2.09 -15.30 4.32
N TYR A 199 -2.92 -15.63 3.33
CA TYR A 199 -2.60 -16.63 2.31
C TYR A 199 -1.36 -16.25 1.48
N GLU A 200 -1.26 -15.01 1.02
CA GLU A 200 -0.10 -14.51 0.28
C GLU A 200 1.18 -14.53 1.13
N THR A 201 1.08 -14.31 2.44
CA THR A 201 2.22 -14.51 3.36
C THR A 201 2.67 -15.97 3.36
N THR A 202 1.74 -16.93 3.38
CA THR A 202 2.10 -18.36 3.34
C THR A 202 2.78 -18.73 2.03
N LEU A 203 2.36 -18.12 0.92
CA LEU A 203 3.01 -18.26 -0.38
C LEU A 203 4.44 -17.69 -0.35
N ALA A 204 4.64 -16.51 0.23
CA ALA A 204 5.95 -15.89 0.34
C ALA A 204 6.94 -16.77 1.15
N VAL A 205 6.49 -17.33 2.28
CA VAL A 205 7.33 -18.18 3.14
C VAL A 205 7.35 -19.66 2.74
N ASP A 206 6.69 -20.02 1.64
CA ASP A 206 6.59 -21.40 1.12
C ASP A 206 6.03 -22.40 2.13
N ARG A 207 4.94 -22.02 2.78
CA ARG A 207 4.24 -22.86 3.75
C ARG A 207 2.80 -23.08 3.33
N GLU A 208 2.39 -24.35 3.33
CA GLU A 208 0.99 -24.71 3.23
C GLU A 208 0.33 -24.55 4.60
N VAL A 209 -0.89 -24.04 4.58
CA VAL A 209 -1.76 -23.91 5.76
C VAL A 209 -3.10 -24.58 5.46
N PRO A 210 -3.77 -25.15 6.49
CA PRO A 210 -5.10 -25.71 6.30
C PRO A 210 -6.10 -24.62 5.90
N ASP A 211 -7.17 -25.03 5.21
CA ASP A 211 -8.27 -24.13 4.87
C ASP A 211 -9.14 -23.77 6.09
N GLU A 212 -9.10 -24.60 7.15
CA GLU A 212 -9.75 -24.30 8.43
C GLU A 212 -9.00 -23.19 9.16
N LEU A 213 -9.71 -22.10 9.50
CA LEU A 213 -9.10 -20.98 10.20
C LEU A 213 -8.77 -21.37 11.65
N PRO A 214 -7.56 -21.04 12.15
CA PRO A 214 -7.28 -21.16 13.56
C PRO A 214 -8.11 -20.16 14.37
N TYR A 215 -8.40 -20.51 15.62
CA TYR A 215 -8.99 -19.57 16.56
C TYR A 215 -8.10 -18.32 16.69
N ASN A 216 -8.73 -17.15 16.74
CA ASN A 216 -8.10 -15.86 16.90
C ASN A 216 -9.11 -14.86 17.48
N ASP A 217 -8.64 -13.70 17.93
CA ASP A 217 -9.47 -12.68 18.60
C ASP A 217 -10.63 -12.18 17.73
N TYR A 218 -10.53 -12.33 16.41
CA TYR A 218 -11.52 -11.90 15.42
C TYR A 218 -12.25 -13.07 14.76
N PHE A 219 -12.21 -14.28 15.33
CA PHE A 219 -12.69 -15.52 14.70
C PHE A 219 -14.13 -15.43 14.19
N GLU A 220 -15.01 -14.77 14.95
CA GLU A 220 -16.43 -14.59 14.62
C GLU A 220 -16.67 -13.80 13.31
N TYR A 221 -15.71 -12.95 12.90
CA TYR A 221 -15.80 -12.17 11.66
C TYR A 221 -15.76 -13.04 10.39
N PHE A 222 -15.30 -14.28 10.51
CA PHE A 222 -15.10 -15.22 9.41
C PHE A 222 -16.24 -16.22 9.24
N GLY A 223 -17.30 -16.09 10.03
CA GLY A 223 -18.50 -16.91 9.91
C GLY A 223 -19.23 -16.72 8.56
N PRO A 224 -20.11 -17.67 8.18
CA PRO A 224 -20.43 -18.90 8.90
C PRO A 224 -19.47 -20.06 8.62
N ASN A 225 -18.59 -19.92 7.63
CA ASN A 225 -17.81 -21.06 7.12
C ASN A 225 -16.47 -21.26 7.84
N TYR A 226 -15.91 -20.21 8.47
CA TYR A 226 -14.62 -20.24 9.19
C TYR A 226 -13.47 -20.84 8.36
N ARG A 227 -13.49 -20.59 7.03
CA ARG A 227 -12.47 -21.01 6.07
C ARG A 227 -11.60 -19.85 5.61
N LEU A 228 -10.37 -20.18 5.21
CA LEU A 228 -9.41 -19.25 4.62
C LEU A 228 -9.84 -18.87 3.20
N HIS A 229 -10.10 -19.85 2.35
CA HIS A 229 -10.45 -19.59 0.96
C HIS A 229 -11.90 -19.12 0.78
N ILE A 230 -12.09 -18.26 -0.22
CA ILE A 230 -13.40 -17.77 -0.66
C ILE A 230 -13.80 -18.48 -1.95
N ASP A 231 -15.08 -18.77 -2.08
CA ASP A 231 -15.63 -19.33 -3.31
C ASP A 231 -15.76 -18.24 -4.39
N PRO A 232 -15.66 -18.60 -5.68
CA PRO A 232 -15.94 -17.68 -6.76
C PRO A 232 -17.42 -17.29 -6.78
N SER A 233 -17.72 -16.04 -7.15
CA SER A 233 -19.11 -15.59 -7.30
C SER A 233 -19.66 -15.93 -8.70
N SER A 234 -20.98 -15.93 -8.84
CA SER A 234 -21.67 -16.09 -10.14
C SER A 234 -21.71 -14.80 -10.97
N ALA A 235 -20.89 -13.79 -10.65
CA ALA A 235 -20.83 -12.55 -11.40
C ALA A 235 -20.39 -12.82 -12.85
N THR A 236 -21.05 -12.15 -13.80
CA THR A 236 -20.72 -12.25 -15.22
C THR A 236 -19.35 -11.64 -15.49
N ASN A 237 -18.48 -12.38 -16.19
CA ASN A 237 -17.21 -11.84 -16.67
C ASN A 237 -17.40 -11.11 -18.00
N GLU A 238 -17.17 -9.79 -17.99
CA GLU A 238 -17.30 -8.95 -19.20
C GLU A 238 -16.04 -8.93 -20.07
N ASN A 239 -14.98 -9.61 -19.64
CA ASN A 239 -13.71 -9.71 -20.34
C ASN A 239 -13.73 -10.90 -21.29
N THR A 240 -14.09 -10.67 -22.56
CA THR A 240 -14.10 -11.76 -23.55
C THR A 240 -12.67 -12.20 -23.88
N PRO A 241 -12.44 -13.48 -24.23
CA PRO A 241 -11.12 -13.95 -24.63
C PRO A 241 -10.52 -13.14 -25.80
N GLU A 242 -11.34 -12.61 -26.70
CA GLU A 242 -10.92 -11.75 -27.80
C GLU A 242 -10.50 -10.34 -27.33
N SER A 243 -11.14 -9.78 -26.30
CA SER A 243 -10.70 -8.48 -25.74
C SER A 243 -9.38 -8.65 -25.00
N LEU A 244 -9.26 -9.68 -24.16
CA LEU A 244 -8.04 -9.97 -23.41
C LEU A 244 -6.86 -10.24 -24.34
N ARG A 245 -7.04 -11.05 -25.40
CA ARG A 245 -6.00 -11.28 -26.40
C ARG A 245 -5.54 -9.98 -27.09
N ARG A 246 -6.47 -9.10 -27.48
CA ARG A 246 -6.12 -7.81 -28.10
C ARG A 246 -5.31 -6.90 -27.16
N ILE A 247 -5.68 -6.83 -25.89
CA ILE A 247 -4.94 -6.06 -24.87
C ILE A 247 -3.55 -6.68 -24.68
N GLN A 248 -3.48 -8.00 -24.48
CA GLN A 248 -2.24 -8.74 -24.32
C GLN A 248 -1.29 -8.52 -25.51
N GLU A 249 -1.78 -8.65 -26.74
CA GLU A 249 -1.00 -8.43 -27.96
C GLU A 249 -0.47 -7.00 -28.03
N ALA A 250 -1.29 -5.99 -27.73
CA ALA A 250 -0.86 -4.59 -27.74
C ALA A 250 0.24 -4.30 -26.70
N VAL A 251 0.10 -4.84 -25.47
CA VAL A 251 1.10 -4.70 -24.41
C VAL A 251 2.41 -5.41 -24.79
N ILE A 252 2.32 -6.64 -25.30
CA ILE A 252 3.48 -7.40 -25.77
C ILE A 252 4.18 -6.69 -26.94
N GLN A 253 3.44 -6.14 -27.89
CA GLN A 253 4.02 -5.36 -28.99
C GLN A 253 4.75 -4.11 -28.50
N ASN A 254 4.28 -3.47 -27.43
CA ASN A 254 5.01 -2.36 -26.81
C ASN A 254 6.31 -2.83 -26.16
N LEU A 255 6.28 -3.96 -25.44
CA LEU A 255 7.47 -4.60 -24.87
C LEU A 255 8.48 -5.04 -25.92
N GLU A 256 8.05 -5.46 -27.11
CA GLU A 256 8.95 -5.86 -28.21
C GLU A 256 9.69 -4.71 -28.85
N LYS A 257 9.18 -3.48 -28.73
CA LYS A 257 9.85 -2.26 -29.20
C LYS A 257 10.97 -1.82 -28.26
N LEU A 258 11.00 -2.31 -27.02
CA LEU A 258 12.10 -2.04 -26.09
C LEU A 258 13.38 -2.70 -26.60
N ALA A 259 14.49 -1.95 -26.54
CA ALA A 259 15.81 -2.55 -26.69
C ALA A 259 16.01 -3.60 -25.57
N PHE A 260 16.58 -4.76 -25.90
CA PHE A 260 16.83 -5.81 -24.91
C PHE A 260 17.84 -5.31 -23.85
N ALA A 261 17.39 -5.19 -22.59
CA ALA A 261 18.19 -4.76 -21.44
C ALA A 261 19.05 -3.48 -21.69
N PRO A 262 18.43 -2.31 -21.91
CA PRO A 262 19.16 -1.10 -22.19
C PRO A 262 20.08 -0.74 -21.02
N SER A 263 21.30 -0.29 -21.34
CA SER A 263 22.27 0.09 -20.32
C SER A 263 21.79 1.35 -19.61
N VAL A 264 21.27 1.19 -18.39
CA VAL A 264 20.83 2.33 -17.61
C VAL A 264 21.98 2.88 -16.77
N GLN A 265 22.22 4.19 -16.90
CA GLN A 265 23.22 4.89 -16.10
C GLN A 265 22.74 4.98 -14.65
N MET A 266 23.55 4.47 -13.71
CA MET A 266 23.32 4.73 -12.29
C MET A 266 23.51 6.21 -12.03
N GLN A 267 22.46 6.87 -11.54
CA GLN A 267 22.58 8.20 -10.98
C GLN A 267 22.80 8.06 -9.48
N PRO A 268 23.77 8.80 -8.89
CA PRO A 268 23.92 8.84 -7.46
C PRO A 268 22.64 9.44 -6.86
N VAL A 269 21.83 8.58 -6.23
CA VAL A 269 20.77 9.05 -5.34
C VAL A 269 21.50 9.53 -4.08
N PRO A 270 21.31 10.79 -3.65
CA PRO A 270 21.94 11.29 -2.42
C PRO A 270 21.71 10.31 -1.25
N GLU A 271 22.71 10.12 -0.38
CA GLU A 271 22.45 9.45 0.89
C GLU A 271 21.42 10.29 1.67
N ASP A 272 20.27 9.70 1.99
CA ASP A 272 19.13 10.43 2.56
C ASP A 272 19.39 11.01 3.96
N ALA A 273 18.66 12.09 4.24
CA ALA A 273 18.60 12.86 5.50
C ALA A 273 18.16 12.07 6.75
N LEU A 274 17.81 10.78 6.61
CA LEU A 274 17.43 9.87 7.68
C LEU A 274 18.63 9.05 8.17
N LYS A 275 19.73 9.70 8.58
CA LYS A 275 20.83 9.03 9.29
C LYS A 275 20.37 8.33 10.58
N VAL A 276 19.23 8.76 11.14
CA VAL A 276 18.68 8.27 12.41
C VAL A 276 18.16 6.82 12.34
N LEU A 277 17.77 6.32 11.16
CA LEU A 277 17.26 4.95 11.03
C LEU A 277 18.36 3.90 10.88
N ASN A 278 19.60 4.31 10.60
CA ASN A 278 20.67 3.36 10.28
C ASN A 278 21.33 2.71 11.51
N ASP A 279 21.30 3.34 12.70
CA ASP A 279 21.95 2.80 13.90
C ASP A 279 21.09 2.74 15.17
N THR A 280 20.10 3.64 15.36
CA THR A 280 19.40 3.74 16.65
C THR A 280 18.09 2.95 16.76
N SER A 281 17.26 2.88 15.71
CA SER A 281 15.96 2.20 15.81
C SER A 281 16.07 0.67 15.77
N LEU A 282 17.00 0.12 14.99
CA LEU A 282 17.28 -1.32 14.98
C LEU A 282 17.86 -1.83 16.31
N GLY A 283 18.51 -0.96 17.08
CA GLY A 283 18.99 -1.26 18.42
C GLY A 283 17.88 -1.25 19.47
N GLN A 284 16.83 -0.44 19.28
CA GLN A 284 15.69 -0.36 20.20
C GLN A 284 14.75 -1.56 20.06
N ASP A 285 14.44 -1.99 18.84
CA ASP A 285 13.53 -3.14 18.60
C ASP A 285 14.16 -4.50 18.97
N MET A 286 15.48 -4.54 19.16
CA MET A 286 16.25 -5.74 19.53
C MET A 286 16.92 -5.61 20.91
N ALA A 287 16.61 -4.55 21.66
CA ALA A 287 17.19 -4.34 22.99
C ALA A 287 16.61 -5.36 23.98
N ASP A 288 17.48 -5.97 24.77
CA ASP A 288 17.07 -6.76 25.92
C ASP A 288 16.36 -5.82 26.93
N PRO A 289 15.09 -6.09 27.32
CA PRO A 289 14.34 -5.23 28.23
C PRO A 289 15.01 -5.06 29.60
N ASP A 290 15.90 -5.97 30.00
CA ASP A 290 16.62 -5.92 31.27
C ASP A 290 17.96 -5.16 31.20
N VAL A 291 18.34 -4.66 30.02
CA VAL A 291 19.61 -3.97 29.80
C VAL A 291 19.39 -2.49 29.51
N ARG A 292 19.92 -1.63 30.38
CA ARG A 292 19.77 -0.18 30.26
C ARG A 292 20.48 0.37 29.00
N LEU A 293 19.71 0.94 28.09
CA LEU A 293 20.21 1.60 26.89
C LEU A 293 21.08 2.83 27.21
N HIS A 294 22.01 3.13 26.31
CA HIS A 294 22.93 4.26 26.44
C HIS A 294 22.17 5.60 26.48
N ARG A 295 22.64 6.55 27.30
CA ARG A 295 21.95 7.82 27.61
C ARG A 295 21.59 8.66 26.38
N SER A 296 22.39 8.61 25.31
CA SER A 296 22.11 9.28 24.05
C SER A 296 20.85 8.78 23.33
N ILE A 297 20.35 7.59 23.67
CA ILE A 297 19.13 6.98 23.13
C ILE A 297 17.91 7.43 23.95
N MET A 298 18.04 7.49 25.27
CA MET A 298 16.94 7.93 26.15
C MET A 298 16.62 9.42 25.99
N ASP A 299 17.64 10.26 25.76
CA ASP A 299 17.46 11.70 25.59
C ASP A 299 16.68 12.07 24.29
N GLY A 300 16.49 11.12 23.37
CA GLY A 300 15.70 11.30 22.13
C GLY A 300 14.27 10.77 22.21
N VAL A 301 13.88 10.11 23.30
CA VAL A 301 12.53 9.57 23.49
C VAL A 301 11.63 10.69 24.00
N THR A 302 10.68 11.13 23.17
CA THR A 302 9.62 12.05 23.61
C THR A 302 8.41 11.21 23.95
N GLN A 303 8.06 11.14 25.23
CA GLN A 303 6.84 10.47 25.70
C GLN A 303 5.65 11.37 25.34
N ASP A 304 4.72 10.87 24.52
CA ASP A 304 3.54 11.63 24.13
C ASP A 304 2.61 11.77 25.35
N ALA A 305 2.11 12.98 25.60
CA ALA A 305 1.30 13.29 26.78
C ALA A 305 -0.09 12.61 26.75
N GLY A 306 -0.41 11.89 25.67
CA GLY A 306 -1.64 11.10 25.50
C GLY A 306 -1.49 9.58 25.72
N GLU A 307 -0.30 9.06 26.03
CA GLU A 307 -0.11 7.63 26.29
C GLU A 307 -0.64 7.24 27.69
N PHE A 308 -1.91 6.87 27.77
CA PHE A 308 -2.56 6.24 28.94
C PHE A 308 -2.49 4.70 28.88
N TYR A 309 -1.30 4.15 28.61
CA TYR A 309 -1.06 2.73 28.86
C TYR A 309 -0.42 2.59 30.24
N ASP A 310 -1.26 2.46 31.28
CA ASP A 310 -0.85 1.90 32.56
C ASP A 310 -0.57 0.41 32.34
N GLY A 311 0.64 0.11 31.87
CA GLY A 311 1.14 -1.25 31.76
C GLY A 311 1.19 -1.89 33.13
N GLU A 312 0.50 -3.02 33.25
CA GLU A 312 0.44 -3.93 34.39
C GLU A 312 1.82 -4.12 35.05
N ASN A 313 2.03 -3.43 36.18
CA ASN A 313 3.00 -3.83 37.19
C ASN A 313 2.21 -4.18 38.45
N GLU A 314 1.54 -5.32 38.41
CA GLU A 314 1.11 -6.01 39.63
C GLU A 314 2.36 -6.61 40.30
N GLY A 315 2.81 -6.00 41.39
CA GLY A 315 3.86 -6.59 42.21
C GLY A 315 4.60 -5.62 43.12
N ASP A 316 3.95 -5.23 44.21
CA ASP A 316 4.54 -4.99 45.53
C ASP A 316 5.67 -3.93 45.65
N ASP A 317 5.40 -2.80 46.29
CA ASP A 317 5.56 -2.71 47.75
C ASP A 317 5.50 -1.25 48.21
N ARG A 318 4.90 -1.08 49.39
CA ARG A 318 4.49 0.17 50.02
C ARG A 318 5.69 1.06 50.32
N ARG A 319 5.64 2.33 49.88
CA ARG A 319 6.18 3.53 50.57
C ARG A 319 6.06 4.79 49.70
N ASN A 320 4.95 5.52 49.83
CA ASN A 320 5.00 6.94 50.22
C ASN A 320 3.58 7.47 50.48
N GLU A 321 3.06 7.17 51.67
CA GLU A 321 2.08 8.04 52.30
C GLU A 321 2.77 9.35 52.67
N SER A 322 2.44 10.46 52.01
CA SER A 322 2.21 11.77 52.65
C SER A 322 2.14 12.91 51.63
N ASN A 323 1.23 13.84 51.94
CA ASN A 323 1.00 15.18 51.35
C ASN A 323 0.14 15.22 50.08
N ALA A 324 -1.04 15.85 50.04
CA ALA A 324 -1.85 16.50 51.05
C ALA A 324 -3.26 16.66 50.44
N LYS A 325 -4.30 16.37 51.24
CA LYS A 325 -5.65 16.85 50.97
C LYS A 325 -5.64 18.38 50.89
N ARG A 326 -6.13 18.96 49.79
CA ARG A 326 -6.90 20.21 49.85
C ARG A 326 -8.17 20.11 49.01
N LEU A 327 -9.24 20.09 49.77
CA LEU A 327 -10.65 20.29 49.47
C LEU A 327 -10.91 21.36 48.40
N ALA A 328 -11.92 21.07 47.58
CA ALA A 328 -12.63 22.04 46.77
C ALA A 328 -13.20 23.15 47.67
N ASP A 329 -12.93 24.40 47.30
CA ASP A 329 -13.62 25.54 47.88
C ASP A 329 -14.46 26.21 46.79
N SER A 330 -15.77 26.16 47.04
CA SER A 330 -16.82 26.85 46.32
C SER A 330 -17.21 28.08 47.13
N SER A 331 -16.88 29.26 46.61
CA SER A 331 -17.54 30.53 46.91
C SER A 331 -17.33 31.41 45.67
N GLY A 332 -18.30 32.10 45.10
CA GLY A 332 -19.65 32.48 45.49
C GLY A 332 -19.94 33.74 44.68
N HIS A 333 -21.12 33.79 44.05
CA HIS A 333 -21.77 34.91 43.38
C HIS A 333 -21.01 36.24 43.23
N ASP A 334 -20.79 36.67 41.99
CA ASP A 334 -21.47 37.86 41.45
C ASP A 334 -21.21 37.99 39.94
N GLN A 335 -22.18 38.59 39.23
CA GLN A 335 -22.15 39.00 37.81
C GLN A 335 -22.66 37.99 36.77
N VAL A 336 -23.88 37.49 37.01
CA VAL A 336 -24.86 37.31 35.92
C VAL A 336 -25.47 38.67 35.64
N GLU A 337 -24.90 39.46 34.73
CA GLU A 337 -25.54 40.56 33.99
C GLU A 337 -24.51 41.33 33.15
N ALA A 338 -24.01 40.73 32.07
CA ALA A 338 -23.42 41.47 30.93
C ALA A 338 -22.96 40.50 29.83
N LYS A 339 -23.90 39.84 29.14
CA LYS A 339 -23.67 39.30 27.79
C LYS A 339 -24.97 38.98 27.03
N LYS A 340 -26.02 39.72 27.34
CA LYS A 340 -27.29 39.75 26.60
C LYS A 340 -27.36 41.04 25.77
N ALA A 341 -26.38 41.20 24.88
CA ALA A 341 -26.32 42.29 23.89
C ALA A 341 -25.17 42.00 22.92
N LYS A 342 -25.36 41.03 22.01
CA LYS A 342 -24.58 40.90 20.75
C LYS A 342 -25.14 39.80 19.83
N THR A 343 -26.46 39.72 19.75
CA THR A 343 -27.15 38.82 18.82
C THR A 343 -28.34 39.54 18.19
N GLU A 344 -28.08 40.70 17.58
CA GLU A 344 -29.05 41.43 16.75
C GLU A 344 -28.29 42.59 16.07
N GLU A 345 -27.52 42.27 15.03
CA GLU A 345 -27.12 43.19 13.95
C GLU A 345 -26.20 42.41 13.02
N PHE A 346 -26.77 41.88 11.94
CA PHE A 346 -26.20 41.65 10.60
C PHE A 346 -27.17 40.72 9.84
N SER A 347 -28.42 41.15 9.77
CA SER A 347 -29.41 40.71 8.79
C SER A 347 -29.80 41.96 8.01
N GLN A 348 -29.08 42.24 6.93
CA GLN A 348 -29.44 43.13 5.84
C GLN A 348 -28.22 43.22 4.93
N TYR A 349 -28.18 42.42 3.86
CA TYR A 349 -27.59 42.75 2.56
C TYR A 349 -27.82 41.54 1.64
N ALA A 350 -29.06 41.38 1.20
CA ALA A 350 -29.41 40.46 0.13
C ALA A 350 -30.58 41.07 -0.66
N THR A 351 -30.30 41.90 -1.67
CA THR A 351 -31.10 41.96 -2.92
C THR A 351 -30.53 42.93 -3.96
N MET A 352 -30.50 42.43 -5.22
CA MET A 352 -30.64 43.13 -6.51
C MET A 352 -29.45 43.99 -7.00
N LEU A 353 -28.96 43.98 -8.26
CA LEU A 353 -29.25 43.46 -9.62
C LEU A 353 -28.08 44.00 -10.54
N PRO A 354 -28.00 43.88 -11.89
CA PRO A 354 -28.54 42.95 -12.89
C PRO A 354 -27.51 42.48 -13.96
N PHE A 355 -27.99 41.63 -14.87
CA PHE A 355 -27.43 41.22 -16.17
C PHE A 355 -27.33 42.36 -17.23
N ASN A 356 -26.24 42.30 -18.02
CA ASN A 356 -26.02 42.61 -19.46
C ASN A 356 -26.54 43.91 -20.14
N PRO A 357 -25.85 44.39 -21.19
CA PRO A 357 -25.81 43.75 -22.53
C PRO A 357 -24.56 42.95 -22.87
#